data_AF-X1RD95-F1
#
_entry.id   AF-X1RD95-F1
#
_cell.length_a   1.000
_cell.length_b   1.000
_cell.length_c   1.000
_cell.angle_alpha   90.00
_cell.angle_beta   90.00
_cell.angle_gamma   90.00
#
_symmetry.space_group_name_H-M   'P 1'
#
loop_
_entity.id
_entity.type
_entity.pdbx_description
1 polymer ?
#
loop_
_entity_poly.entity_id
_entity_poly.type
_entity_poly.pdbx_seq_one_letter_code
_entity_poly.pdbx_strand_id
1 'polypeptide(L)'
;MVIQYIGSPDTKQAANSPPAEKSQRARARPFILIYEHKPCAPGFSDVDVTEILRPHIEKLDVRRALNRRRAAVLESQGAYTLSRRLEACGEAVKFCLSIDGQGDVHATMSGGLFCQQPRLCRICAARRTGRLVDKYWGRVLQCLLDDRGLAPVTCVLTAKSAPTVDASLKRLSQGLTRFLERRRWALSASHGRNHSELTKAAGGVFSFEVKRGAGSHDWHVHPHGILLLRQRLDAKAFTREWAACIDQAWADTDLRALHHADNI
;
A
#
# COMPACT_ATOMS: atom_id res chain seq x y z
N MET A 1 20.71 -15.70 -12.88
CA MET A 1 21.01 -14.48 -12.10
C MET A 1 21.69 -13.50 -13.03
N VAL A 2 21.01 -12.44 -13.45
CA VAL A 2 21.61 -11.38 -14.27
C VAL A 2 21.84 -10.19 -13.36
N ILE A 3 23.09 -9.77 -13.22
CA ILE A 3 23.48 -8.60 -12.46
C ILE A 3 23.66 -7.48 -13.47
N GLN A 4 22.72 -6.52 -13.50
CA GLN A 4 22.83 -5.36 -14.38
C GLN A 4 23.16 -4.12 -13.54
N TYR A 5 24.34 -3.58 -13.76
CA TYR A 5 24.77 -2.32 -13.17
C TYR A 5 24.16 -1.18 -13.98
N ILE A 6 23.16 -0.48 -13.43
CA ILE A 6 22.61 0.73 -14.06
C ILE A 6 23.47 1.91 -13.61
N GLY A 7 24.56 2.14 -14.35
CA GLY A 7 25.29 3.40 -14.33
C GLY A 7 24.57 4.46 -15.17
N SER A 8 24.75 5.74 -14.83
CA SER A 8 24.21 6.86 -15.62
C SER A 8 24.64 6.74 -17.09
N PRO A 9 23.79 7.08 -18.08
CA PRO A 9 24.26 7.19 -19.45
C PRO A 9 25.29 8.32 -19.52
N ASP A 10 26.53 7.98 -19.88
CA ASP A 10 27.56 8.96 -20.24
C ASP A 10 27.25 9.50 -21.64
N THR A 11 26.80 10.74 -21.73
CA THR A 11 26.77 11.49 -22.99
C THR A 11 28.21 11.89 -23.36
N LYS A 12 28.72 11.29 -24.44
CA LYS A 12 29.91 11.77 -25.14
C LYS A 12 29.59 13.09 -25.88
N GLN A 13 30.37 14.12 -25.54
CA GLN A 13 30.79 15.32 -26.30
C GLN A 13 29.89 15.92 -27.40
N ALA A 14 29.51 17.18 -27.20
CA ALA A 14 29.60 18.23 -28.23
C ALA A 14 29.93 19.58 -27.55
N ALA A 15 30.82 20.35 -28.18
CA ALA A 15 31.48 21.53 -27.65
C ALA A 15 30.63 22.82 -27.67
N ASN A 16 31.03 23.77 -26.81
CA ASN A 16 30.77 25.22 -26.82
C ASN A 16 29.35 25.75 -26.61
N SER A 17 29.06 26.17 -25.36
CA SER A 17 28.13 27.27 -25.01
C SER A 17 28.38 27.74 -23.54
N PRO A 18 28.12 29.03 -23.20
CA PRO A 18 28.52 29.66 -21.92
C PRO A 18 27.73 29.13 -20.70
N PRO A 19 28.16 29.42 -19.45
CA PRO A 19 27.70 28.67 -18.28
C PRO A 19 26.26 29.05 -17.92
N ALA A 20 25.31 28.20 -18.30
CA ALA A 20 23.98 28.21 -17.72
C ALA A 20 24.06 27.77 -16.25
N GLU A 21 23.40 28.53 -15.39
CA GLU A 21 23.16 28.29 -13.97
C GLU A 21 22.86 26.80 -13.72
N LYS A 22 23.75 26.12 -12.98
CA LYS A 22 23.62 24.69 -12.70
C LYS A 22 22.42 24.44 -11.78
N SER A 23 21.26 24.19 -12.38
CA SER A 23 20.20 23.42 -11.75
C SER A 23 20.81 22.11 -11.25
N GLN A 24 20.96 21.96 -9.93
CA GLN A 24 21.32 20.71 -9.28
C GLN A 24 20.20 19.68 -9.54
N ARG A 25 20.14 19.11 -10.74
CA ARG A 25 19.46 17.83 -10.94
C ARG A 25 20.20 16.82 -10.07
N ALA A 26 19.54 16.37 -9.01
CA ALA A 26 20.08 15.36 -8.11
C ALA A 26 20.47 14.12 -8.94
N ARG A 27 21.78 13.93 -9.18
CA ARG A 27 22.29 12.70 -9.80
C ARG A 27 21.80 11.52 -8.97
N ALA A 28 21.02 10.62 -9.58
CA ALA A 28 20.67 9.36 -8.95
C ALA A 28 21.98 8.63 -8.59
N ARG A 29 22.18 8.31 -7.30
CA ARG A 29 23.36 7.55 -6.87
C ARG A 29 23.20 6.11 -7.39
N PRO A 30 24.25 5.49 -7.95
CA PRO A 30 24.20 4.10 -8.38
C PRO A 30 23.70 3.22 -7.23
N PHE A 31 22.83 2.27 -7.55
CA PHE A 31 22.36 1.23 -6.65
C PHE A 31 22.47 -0.10 -7.39
N ILE A 32 22.62 -1.19 -6.63
CA ILE A 32 22.77 -2.52 -7.21
C ILE A 32 21.37 -3.07 -7.48
N LEU A 33 21.06 -3.28 -8.76
CA LEU A 33 19.87 -3.98 -9.21
C LEU A 33 20.22 -5.45 -9.46
N ILE A 34 19.58 -6.34 -8.71
CA ILE A 34 19.63 -7.77 -8.96
C ILE A 34 18.25 -8.18 -9.45
N TYR A 35 18.14 -8.85 -10.59
CA TYR A 35 16.86 -9.45 -10.95
C TYR A 35 16.98 -10.94 -11.22
N GLU A 36 15.91 -11.63 -10.86
CA GLU A 36 15.72 -13.04 -11.16
C GLU A 36 14.44 -13.20 -11.95
N HIS A 37 14.55 -13.92 -13.06
CA HIS A 37 13.44 -14.35 -13.87
C HIS A 37 12.98 -15.72 -13.39
N LYS A 38 11.69 -15.87 -13.09
CA LYS A 38 11.05 -17.17 -12.96
C LYS A 38 10.33 -17.47 -14.27
N PRO A 39 10.78 -18.47 -15.06
CA PRO A 39 10.09 -18.87 -16.28
C PRO A 39 8.74 -19.48 -15.91
N CYS A 40 7.69 -18.66 -15.97
CA CYS A 40 6.32 -19.13 -15.84
C CYS A 40 5.59 -19.16 -17.19
N ALA A 41 6.13 -18.53 -18.23
CA ALA A 41 5.61 -18.57 -19.60
C ALA A 41 6.73 -18.36 -20.65
N PRO A 42 6.64 -18.97 -21.85
CA PRO A 42 7.47 -18.59 -23.00
C PRO A 42 7.18 -17.14 -23.41
N GLY A 43 8.21 -16.36 -23.78
CA GLY A 43 8.05 -14.97 -24.27
C GLY A 43 8.88 -13.88 -23.57
N PHE A 44 9.68 -14.22 -22.55
CA PHE A 44 10.46 -13.22 -21.80
C PHE A 44 11.65 -12.60 -22.56
N SER A 45 12.02 -13.14 -23.73
CA SER A 45 13.16 -12.65 -24.52
C SER A 45 12.95 -11.26 -25.10
N ASP A 46 11.69 -10.86 -25.29
CA ASP A 46 11.32 -9.61 -25.99
C ASP A 46 10.95 -8.48 -25.02
N VAL A 47 11.16 -8.71 -23.72
CA VAL A 47 10.71 -7.83 -22.64
C VAL A 47 11.84 -6.88 -22.23
N ASP A 48 11.66 -5.57 -22.40
CA ASP A 48 12.60 -4.57 -21.88
C ASP A 48 12.47 -4.45 -20.36
N VAL A 49 13.31 -5.21 -19.66
CA VAL A 49 13.43 -5.21 -18.20
C VAL A 49 13.70 -3.81 -17.64
N THR A 50 14.40 -2.95 -18.38
CA THR A 50 14.71 -1.58 -17.94
C THR A 50 13.46 -0.72 -17.93
N GLU A 51 12.61 -0.83 -18.95
CA GLU A 51 11.34 -0.11 -19.04
C GLU A 51 10.39 -0.52 -17.90
N ILE A 52 10.26 -1.82 -17.66
CA ILE A 52 9.43 -2.36 -16.56
C ILE A 52 9.90 -1.87 -15.19
N LEU A 53 11.21 -1.87 -14.96
CA LEU A 53 11.76 -1.51 -13.66
C LEU A 53 11.87 0.00 -13.44
N ARG A 54 11.91 0.82 -14.50
CA ARG A 54 12.00 2.29 -14.43
C ARG A 54 11.07 2.93 -13.38
N PRO A 55 9.75 2.70 -13.37
CA PRO A 55 8.86 3.31 -12.38
C PRO A 55 9.16 2.85 -10.94
N HIS A 56 9.70 1.64 -10.76
CA HIS A 56 10.11 1.15 -9.44
C HIS A 56 11.40 1.83 -8.98
N ILE A 57 12.35 2.04 -9.89
CA ILE A 57 13.63 2.69 -9.64
C ILE A 57 13.42 4.15 -9.26
N GLU A 58 12.65 4.91 -10.06
CA GLU A 58 12.36 6.32 -9.79
C GLU A 58 11.69 6.50 -8.42
N LYS A 59 10.71 5.64 -8.10
CA LYS A 59 10.04 5.63 -6.81
C LYS A 59 11.00 5.29 -5.66
N LEU A 60 11.97 4.41 -5.88
CA LEU A 60 13.00 4.07 -4.90
C LEU A 60 13.94 5.25 -4.65
N ASP A 61 14.36 5.95 -5.69
CA ASP A 61 15.27 7.10 -5.58
C ASP A 61 14.66 8.25 -4.79
N VAL A 62 13.39 8.57 -5.02
CA VAL A 62 12.65 9.55 -4.21
C VAL A 62 12.64 9.14 -2.74
N ARG A 63 12.40 7.86 -2.45
CA ARG A 63 12.39 7.34 -1.07
C ARG A 63 13.79 7.35 -0.43
N ARG A 64 14.85 7.05 -1.20
CA ARG A 64 16.25 7.17 -0.74
C ARG A 64 16.63 8.61 -0.43
N ALA A 65 16.21 9.56 -1.26
CA ALA A 65 16.42 10.99 -1.00
C ALA A 65 15.76 11.45 0.32
N LEU A 66 14.53 10.99 0.58
CA LEU A 66 13.85 11.24 1.86
C LEU A 66 14.57 10.57 3.05
N ASN A 67 15.07 9.35 2.87
CA ASN A 67 15.85 8.66 3.89
C ASN A 67 17.14 9.43 4.24
N ARG A 68 17.86 9.96 3.24
CA ARG A 68 19.07 10.80 3.48
C ARG A 68 18.76 12.03 4.33
N ARG A 69 17.68 12.76 4.01
CA ARG A 69 17.26 13.92 4.82
C ARG A 69 16.98 13.54 6.26
N ARG A 70 16.32 12.40 6.49
CA ARG A 70 16.03 11.89 7.83
C ARG A 70 17.27 11.37 8.55
N ALA A 71 18.21 10.79 7.82
CA ALA A 71 19.48 10.31 8.35
C ALA A 71 20.29 11.49 8.92
N ALA A 72 20.37 12.61 8.20
CA ALA A 72 21.03 13.83 8.70
C ALA A 72 20.42 14.36 10.02
N VAL A 73 19.09 14.31 10.17
CA VAL A 73 18.41 14.68 11.43
C VAL A 73 18.74 13.69 12.55
N LEU A 74 18.79 12.39 12.26
CA LEU A 74 19.18 11.39 13.26
C LEU A 74 20.64 11.56 13.69
N GLU A 75 21.51 11.90 12.75
CA GLU A 75 22.92 12.13 13.01
C GLU A 75 23.13 13.34 13.93
N SER A 76 22.42 14.46 13.69
CA SER A 76 22.48 15.61 14.60
C SER A 76 21.91 15.33 16.00
N GLN A 77 21.07 14.31 16.14
CA GLN A 77 20.55 13.80 17.41
C GLN A 77 21.47 12.74 18.06
N GLY A 78 22.63 12.44 17.48
CA GLY A 78 23.57 11.43 17.98
C GLY A 78 23.19 9.97 17.67
N ALA A 79 22.14 9.74 16.88
CA ALA A 79 21.66 8.41 16.51
C ALA A 79 22.41 7.82 15.29
N TYR A 80 23.74 7.81 15.34
CA TYR A 80 24.64 7.51 14.20
C TYR A 80 24.39 6.14 13.55
N THR A 81 24.18 5.09 14.33
CA THR A 81 23.94 3.73 13.80
C THR A 81 22.63 3.67 13.02
N LEU A 82 21.58 4.31 13.53
CA LEU A 82 20.29 4.36 12.86
C LEU A 82 20.34 5.25 11.61
N SER A 83 21.05 6.38 11.67
CA SER A 83 21.33 7.27 10.54
C SER A 83 21.96 6.49 9.38
N ARG A 84 23.11 5.82 9.62
CA ARG A 84 23.83 5.04 8.61
C ARG A 84 22.97 3.94 7.98
N ARG A 85 22.21 3.21 8.81
CA ARG A 85 21.27 2.19 8.30
C ARG A 85 20.18 2.79 7.42
N LEU A 86 19.65 3.95 7.79
CA LEU A 86 18.58 4.61 7.05
C LEU A 86 19.08 5.12 5.69
N GLU A 87 20.27 5.73 5.66
CA GLU A 87 20.93 6.18 4.43
C GLU A 87 21.20 5.03 3.46
N ALA A 88 21.74 3.91 3.96
CA ALA A 88 22.05 2.73 3.15
C ALA A 88 20.82 1.93 2.69
N CYS A 89 19.63 2.22 3.24
CA CYS A 89 18.42 1.47 2.92
C CYS A 89 18.02 1.66 1.45
N GLY A 90 17.96 0.55 0.70
CA GLY A 90 17.63 0.54 -0.73
C GLY A 90 18.81 0.78 -1.66
N GLU A 91 20.06 0.77 -1.17
CA GLU A 91 21.26 0.81 -2.03
C GLU A 91 21.48 -0.46 -2.86
N ALA A 92 20.88 -1.57 -2.43
CA ALA A 92 20.77 -2.78 -3.21
C ALA A 92 19.33 -3.27 -3.12
N VAL A 93 18.71 -3.57 -4.26
CA VAL A 93 17.36 -4.12 -4.34
C VAL A 93 17.32 -5.26 -5.33
N LYS A 94 16.57 -6.30 -4.98
CA LYS A 94 16.33 -7.46 -5.81
C LYS A 94 14.88 -7.46 -6.28
N PHE A 95 14.66 -7.56 -7.59
CA PHE A 95 13.33 -7.74 -8.18
C PHE A 95 13.16 -9.16 -8.73
N CYS A 96 11.96 -9.69 -8.59
CA CYS A 96 11.49 -10.88 -9.28
C CYS A 96 10.51 -10.41 -10.35
N LEU A 97 10.72 -10.84 -11.60
CA LEU A 97 9.79 -10.60 -12.69
C LEU A 97 8.97 -11.87 -12.96
N SER A 98 7.68 -11.71 -13.21
CA SER A 98 6.76 -12.78 -13.58
C SER A 98 5.77 -12.30 -14.63
N ILE A 99 5.28 -13.20 -15.48
CA ILE A 99 4.18 -12.95 -16.41
C ILE A 99 2.97 -13.74 -15.92
N ASP A 100 1.79 -13.13 -15.93
CA ASP A 100 0.54 -13.82 -15.60
C ASP A 100 -0.09 -14.52 -16.81
N GLY A 101 -1.25 -15.16 -16.60
CA GLY A 101 -1.96 -15.88 -17.66
C GLY A 101 -2.49 -14.98 -18.78
N GLN A 102 -2.52 -13.66 -18.57
CA GLN A 102 -2.95 -12.65 -19.53
C GLN A 102 -1.77 -12.07 -20.32
N GLY A 103 -0.53 -12.42 -19.96
CA GLY A 103 0.67 -11.88 -20.59
C GLY A 103 1.20 -10.60 -19.93
N ASP A 104 0.58 -10.13 -18.85
CA ASP A 104 1.02 -8.92 -18.16
C ASP A 104 2.29 -9.19 -17.35
N VAL A 105 3.27 -8.31 -17.46
CA VAL A 105 4.54 -8.41 -16.73
C VAL A 105 4.44 -7.73 -15.37
N HIS A 106 4.76 -8.47 -14.31
CA HIS A 106 4.75 -8.03 -12.92
C HIS A 106 6.16 -7.96 -12.36
N ALA A 107 6.49 -6.84 -11.70
CA ALA A 107 7.77 -6.65 -11.01
C ALA A 107 7.60 -6.54 -9.49
N THR A 108 8.12 -7.53 -8.77
CA THR A 108 8.01 -7.61 -7.30
C THR A 108 9.38 -7.48 -6.63
N MET A 109 9.52 -6.57 -5.67
CA MET A 109 10.75 -6.45 -4.88
C MET A 109 10.87 -7.62 -3.89
N SER A 110 11.75 -8.58 -4.19
CA SER A 110 11.94 -9.83 -3.43
C SER A 110 13.04 -9.75 -2.36
N GLY A 111 13.99 -8.83 -2.50
CA GLY A 111 15.15 -8.74 -1.59
C GLY A 111 15.90 -7.41 -1.67
N GLY A 112 16.98 -7.27 -0.91
CA GLY A 112 17.80 -6.05 -0.86
C GLY A 112 18.33 -5.68 0.52
N LEU A 113 19.06 -4.57 0.57
CA LEU A 113 19.59 -3.96 1.79
C LEU A 113 18.54 -3.03 2.42
N PHE A 114 18.12 -3.34 3.64
CA PHE A 114 17.03 -2.61 4.28
C PHE A 114 17.31 -2.32 5.75
N CYS A 115 16.97 -1.10 6.19
CA CYS A 115 17.16 -0.70 7.59
C CYS A 115 16.20 -1.40 8.56
N GLN A 116 15.08 -1.96 8.07
CA GLN A 116 14.02 -2.61 8.84
C GLN A 116 13.29 -1.68 9.83
N GLN A 117 13.22 -0.39 9.52
CA GLN A 117 12.58 0.62 10.35
C GLN A 117 11.32 1.17 9.67
N PRO A 118 10.21 0.41 9.59
CA PRO A 118 9.03 0.79 8.81
C PRO A 118 8.32 2.05 9.31
N ARG A 119 8.52 2.44 10.59
CA ARG A 119 7.97 3.71 11.12
C ARG A 119 8.72 4.93 10.61
N LEU A 120 10.01 4.79 10.27
CA LEU A 120 10.87 5.89 9.86
C LEU A 120 11.25 5.87 8.36
N CYS A 121 11.32 4.70 7.75
CA CYS A 121 11.80 4.49 6.39
C CYS A 121 10.64 4.13 5.45
N ARG A 122 10.44 4.94 4.39
CA ARG A 122 9.35 4.73 3.44
C ARG A 122 9.53 3.48 2.56
N ILE A 123 10.76 3.04 2.35
CA ILE A 123 11.06 1.77 1.66
C ILE A 123 10.61 0.59 2.53
N CYS A 124 11.02 0.58 3.81
CA CYS A 124 10.63 -0.49 4.74
C CYS A 124 9.14 -0.46 5.08
N ALA A 125 8.51 0.72 5.12
CA ALA A 125 7.07 0.86 5.25
C ALA A 125 6.33 0.15 4.11
N ALA A 126 6.69 0.47 2.85
CA ALA A 126 6.08 -0.17 1.68
C ALA A 126 6.28 -1.69 1.68
N ARG A 127 7.47 -2.17 2.03
CA ARG A 127 7.75 -3.61 2.18
C ARG A 127 6.89 -4.28 3.23
N ARG A 128 6.73 -3.64 4.38
CA ARG A 128 5.87 -4.16 5.45
C ARG A 128 4.41 -4.24 4.98
N THR A 129 3.92 -3.21 4.29
CA THR A 129 2.57 -3.20 3.74
C THR A 129 2.38 -4.32 2.72
N GLY A 130 3.30 -4.49 1.77
CA GLY A 130 3.21 -5.59 0.78
C GLY A 130 3.11 -6.97 1.44
N ARG A 131 4.00 -7.28 2.39
CA ARG A 131 3.96 -8.55 3.14
C ARG A 131 2.67 -8.77 3.93
N LEU A 132 2.07 -7.69 4.45
CA LEU A 132 0.79 -7.78 5.13
C LEU A 132 -0.33 -8.09 4.12
N VAL A 133 -0.34 -7.41 2.97
CA VAL A 133 -1.29 -7.70 1.89
C VAL A 133 -1.17 -9.17 1.47
N ASP A 134 0.03 -9.66 1.17
CA ASP A 134 0.23 -11.07 0.76
C ASP A 134 -0.31 -12.06 1.80
N LYS A 135 -0.01 -11.81 3.08
CA LYS A 135 -0.48 -12.65 4.19
C LYS A 135 -2.01 -12.67 4.32
N TYR A 136 -2.66 -11.51 4.21
CA TYR A 136 -4.11 -11.43 4.32
C TYR A 136 -4.81 -11.91 3.06
N TRP A 137 -4.20 -11.73 1.89
CA TRP A 137 -4.69 -12.24 0.63
C TRP A 137 -4.76 -13.77 0.64
N GLY A 138 -3.72 -14.45 1.10
CA GLY A 138 -3.75 -15.91 1.25
C GLY A 138 -4.89 -16.41 2.16
N ARG A 139 -5.24 -15.65 3.22
CA ARG A 139 -6.38 -15.98 4.09
C ARG A 139 -7.72 -15.74 3.41
N VAL A 140 -7.85 -14.65 2.66
CA VAL A 140 -9.05 -14.35 1.87
C VAL A 140 -9.28 -15.47 0.85
N LEU A 141 -8.25 -15.86 0.09
CA LEU A 141 -8.33 -16.96 -0.87
C LEU A 141 -8.73 -18.28 -0.21
N GLN A 142 -8.13 -18.61 0.95
CA GLN A 142 -8.51 -19.82 1.68
C GLN A 142 -10.00 -19.82 2.07
N CYS A 143 -10.53 -18.71 2.59
CA CYS A 143 -11.95 -18.61 2.90
C CYS A 143 -12.85 -18.79 1.67
N LEU A 144 -12.45 -18.25 0.51
CA LEU A 144 -13.19 -18.41 -0.75
C LEU A 144 -13.14 -19.85 -1.29
N LEU A 145 -12.04 -20.58 -1.04
CA LEU A 145 -11.91 -22.00 -1.35
C LEU A 145 -12.79 -22.86 -0.43
N ASP A 146 -12.78 -22.56 0.87
CA ASP A 146 -13.55 -23.29 1.89
C ASP A 146 -15.07 -23.07 1.71
N ASP A 147 -15.46 -21.90 1.19
CA ASP A 147 -16.85 -21.51 1.03
C ASP A 147 -17.09 -20.70 -0.25
N ARG A 148 -17.55 -21.43 -1.27
CA ARG A 148 -17.88 -20.88 -2.60
C ARG A 148 -19.08 -19.93 -2.59
N GLY A 149 -19.84 -19.85 -1.49
CA GLY A 149 -20.95 -18.91 -1.33
C GLY A 149 -20.51 -17.51 -0.88
N LEU A 150 -19.22 -17.30 -0.60
CA LEU A 150 -18.69 -16.00 -0.20
C LEU A 150 -18.38 -15.12 -1.41
N ALA A 151 -18.93 -13.90 -1.39
CA ALA A 151 -18.62 -12.86 -2.36
C ALA A 151 -17.66 -11.82 -1.74
N PRO A 152 -16.42 -11.67 -2.24
CA PRO A 152 -15.51 -10.64 -1.77
C PRO A 152 -15.92 -9.25 -2.28
N VAL A 153 -15.91 -8.26 -1.40
CA VAL A 153 -16.28 -6.87 -1.69
C VAL A 153 -15.24 -5.93 -1.08
N THR A 154 -14.69 -5.00 -1.86
CA THR A 154 -13.94 -3.87 -1.30
C THR A 154 -14.91 -2.87 -0.69
N CYS A 155 -14.55 -2.34 0.47
CA CYS A 155 -15.33 -1.36 1.20
C CYS A 155 -14.45 -0.17 1.55
N VAL A 156 -14.86 1.03 1.17
CA VAL A 156 -14.26 2.29 1.64
C VAL A 156 -15.27 2.99 2.54
N LEU A 157 -14.85 3.33 3.75
CA LEU A 157 -15.68 4.01 4.74
C LEU A 157 -15.24 5.47 4.83
N THR A 158 -16.03 6.39 4.29
CA THR A 158 -15.62 7.81 4.29
C THR A 158 -15.96 8.49 5.61
N ALA A 159 -15.31 9.62 5.88
CA ALA A 159 -15.62 10.48 7.00
C ALA A 159 -15.20 11.91 6.69
N LYS A 160 -15.80 12.88 7.39
CA LYS A 160 -15.34 14.28 7.33
C LYS A 160 -13.86 14.40 7.71
N SER A 161 -13.14 15.25 6.99
CA SER A 161 -11.76 15.61 7.29
C SER A 161 -11.63 16.25 8.67
N ALA A 162 -10.41 16.23 9.22
CA ALA A 162 -10.12 16.83 10.52
C ALA A 162 -8.82 17.65 10.47
N PRO A 163 -8.68 18.70 11.29
CA PRO A 163 -7.49 19.54 11.32
C PRO A 163 -6.25 18.80 11.85
N THR A 164 -6.43 17.74 12.66
CA THR A 164 -5.33 16.92 13.17
C THR A 164 -5.53 15.44 12.85
N VAL A 165 -4.41 14.75 12.57
CA VAL A 165 -4.41 13.31 12.28
C VAL A 165 -4.87 12.50 13.49
N ASP A 166 -4.51 12.93 14.70
CA ASP A 166 -4.84 12.24 15.94
C ASP A 166 -6.34 12.28 16.22
N ALA A 167 -6.99 13.42 16.01
CA ALA A 167 -8.44 13.53 16.15
C ALA A 167 -9.17 12.64 15.13
N SER A 168 -8.68 12.62 13.88
CA SER A 168 -9.23 11.77 12.83
C SER A 168 -9.07 10.28 13.16
N LEU A 169 -7.86 9.84 13.49
CA LEU A 169 -7.56 8.45 13.83
C LEU A 169 -8.31 7.99 15.08
N LYS A 170 -8.39 8.82 16.12
CA LYS A 170 -9.14 8.48 17.34
C LYS A 170 -10.62 8.24 17.03
N ARG A 171 -11.27 9.17 16.33
CA ARG A 171 -12.69 9.06 15.97
C ARG A 171 -12.94 7.83 15.10
N LEU A 172 -12.12 7.59 14.08
CA LEU A 172 -12.35 6.50 13.14
C LEU A 172 -11.98 5.13 13.72
N SER A 173 -10.94 5.04 14.55
CA SER A 173 -10.62 3.80 15.26
C SER A 173 -11.72 3.43 16.26
N GLN A 174 -12.23 4.41 17.04
CA GLN A 174 -13.37 4.20 17.93
C GLN A 174 -14.63 3.82 17.14
N GLY A 175 -14.90 4.49 16.02
CA GLY A 175 -16.05 4.18 15.19
C GLY A 175 -15.96 2.80 14.55
N LEU A 176 -14.79 2.37 14.08
CA LEU A 176 -14.58 1.02 13.58
C LEU A 176 -14.76 -0.02 14.69
N THR A 177 -14.26 0.23 15.90
CA THR A 177 -14.50 -0.62 17.07
C THR A 177 -16.00 -0.76 17.34
N ARG A 178 -16.74 0.36 17.41
CA ARG A 178 -18.20 0.36 17.61
C ARG A 178 -18.93 -0.40 16.49
N PHE A 179 -18.51 -0.22 15.24
CA PHE A 179 -19.10 -0.91 14.10
C PHE A 179 -18.94 -2.43 14.20
N LEU A 180 -17.75 -2.89 14.60
CA LEU A 180 -17.49 -4.31 14.85
C LEU A 180 -18.19 -4.85 16.12
N GLU A 181 -18.34 -4.02 17.15
CA GLU A 181 -19.12 -4.35 18.36
C GLU A 181 -20.60 -4.55 18.06
N ARG A 182 -21.21 -3.63 17.30
CA ARG A 182 -22.60 -3.75 16.85
C ARG A 182 -22.84 -5.06 16.11
N ARG A 183 -21.93 -5.44 15.21
CA ARG A 183 -21.98 -6.76 14.57
C ARG A 183 -21.96 -7.89 15.58
N ARG A 184 -21.02 -7.87 16.54
CA ARG A 184 -20.91 -8.93 17.56
C ARG A 184 -22.19 -9.05 18.39
N TRP A 185 -22.74 -7.92 18.83
CA TRP A 185 -23.97 -7.88 19.61
C TRP A 185 -25.19 -8.32 18.81
N ALA A 186 -25.26 -7.98 17.52
CA ALA A 186 -26.32 -8.44 16.63
C ALA A 186 -26.28 -9.96 16.42
N LEU A 187 -25.09 -10.55 16.30
CA LEU A 187 -24.94 -12.01 16.18
C LEU A 187 -25.20 -12.77 17.49
N SER A 188 -24.92 -12.16 18.66
CA SER A 188 -25.13 -12.80 19.96
C SER A 188 -26.54 -12.60 20.53
N ALA A 189 -27.31 -11.65 19.99
CA ALA A 189 -28.64 -11.35 20.52
C ALA A 189 -29.63 -12.47 20.18
N SER A 190 -30.11 -13.16 21.20
CA SER A 190 -31.27 -14.03 21.07
C SER A 190 -32.48 -13.16 20.70
N HIS A 191 -33.13 -13.47 19.56
CA HIS A 191 -34.35 -12.82 19.05
C HIS A 191 -34.20 -11.49 18.29
N GLY A 192 -33.06 -11.22 17.64
CA GLY A 192 -32.98 -10.16 16.62
C GLY A 192 -33.16 -8.72 17.12
N ARG A 193 -33.01 -8.46 18.43
CA ARG A 193 -33.15 -7.12 19.03
C ARG A 193 -32.09 -6.11 18.54
N ASN A 194 -31.00 -6.60 17.95
CA ASN A 194 -29.91 -5.79 17.43
C ASN A 194 -29.74 -6.09 15.94
N HIS A 195 -29.72 -5.04 15.12
CA HIS A 195 -29.51 -5.14 13.68
C HIS A 195 -28.22 -4.43 13.28
N SER A 196 -27.41 -5.10 12.46
CA SER A 196 -26.22 -4.55 11.84
C SER A 196 -26.09 -5.15 10.44
N GLU A 197 -25.89 -4.31 9.42
CA GLU A 197 -25.68 -4.78 8.05
C GLU A 197 -24.41 -5.62 7.95
N LEU A 198 -23.42 -5.34 8.80
CA LEU A 198 -22.16 -6.07 8.86
C LEU A 198 -22.33 -7.54 9.33
N THR A 199 -23.50 -7.94 9.84
CA THR A 199 -23.83 -9.35 10.11
C THR A 199 -23.86 -10.22 8.85
N LYS A 200 -24.14 -9.62 7.69
CA LYS A 200 -24.15 -10.30 6.38
C LYS A 200 -22.73 -10.66 5.89
N ALA A 201 -21.71 -10.04 6.48
CA ALA A 201 -20.31 -10.40 6.26
C ALA A 201 -19.94 -11.60 7.16
N ALA A 202 -19.47 -12.69 6.56
CA ALA A 202 -18.88 -13.82 7.28
C ALA A 202 -17.58 -13.40 7.99
N GLY A 203 -16.82 -12.51 7.36
CA GLY A 203 -15.59 -11.94 7.90
C GLY A 203 -15.09 -10.79 7.03
N GLY A 204 -13.95 -10.24 7.41
CA GLY A 204 -13.32 -9.17 6.66
C GLY A 204 -12.09 -8.61 7.36
N VAL A 205 -11.39 -7.74 6.65
CA VAL A 205 -10.20 -7.03 7.14
C VAL A 205 -10.32 -5.55 6.82
N PHE A 206 -9.82 -4.72 7.71
CA PHE A 206 -9.77 -3.26 7.54
C PHE A 206 -8.34 -2.73 7.71
N SER A 207 -8.06 -1.63 7.04
CA SER A 207 -6.82 -0.85 7.13
C SER A 207 -7.17 0.64 7.03
N PHE A 208 -6.31 1.51 7.54
CA PHE A 208 -6.51 2.96 7.42
C PHE A 208 -5.60 3.53 6.34
N GLU A 209 -6.18 4.33 5.45
CA GLU A 209 -5.43 5.21 4.57
C GLU A 209 -5.42 6.63 5.16
N VAL A 210 -4.24 7.23 5.27
CA VAL A 210 -4.04 8.58 5.80
C VAL A 210 -3.47 9.45 4.69
N LYS A 211 -4.26 10.44 4.26
CA LYS A 211 -3.89 11.44 3.26
C LYS A 211 -4.01 12.84 3.85
N ARG A 212 -3.21 13.77 3.34
CA ARG A 212 -3.35 15.20 3.64
C ARG A 212 -3.94 15.89 2.42
N GLY A 213 -4.98 16.69 2.61
CA GLY A 213 -5.72 17.36 1.55
C GLY A 213 -4.84 18.33 0.80
N ALA A 214 -4.88 18.27 -0.54
CA ALA A 214 -4.28 19.31 -1.37
C ALA A 214 -5.14 20.57 -1.24
N GLY A 215 -4.57 21.66 -0.74
CA GLY A 215 -5.27 22.93 -0.53
C GLY A 215 -5.79 23.14 0.89
N SER A 216 -6.65 22.27 1.42
CA SER A 216 -7.23 22.44 2.77
C SER A 216 -6.22 22.21 3.90
N HIS A 217 -5.16 21.45 3.62
CA HIS A 217 -4.20 20.94 4.61
C HIS A 217 -4.77 20.04 5.70
N ASP A 218 -6.08 19.77 5.66
CA ASP A 218 -6.77 18.84 6.57
C ASP A 218 -6.34 17.38 6.35
N TRP A 219 -6.57 16.57 7.36
CA TRP A 219 -6.32 15.13 7.33
C TRP A 219 -7.55 14.38 6.84
N HIS A 220 -7.37 13.71 5.70
CA HIS A 220 -8.33 12.80 5.08
C HIS A 220 -7.93 11.37 5.47
N VAL A 221 -8.61 10.84 6.47
CA VAL A 221 -8.40 9.46 6.92
C VAL A 221 -9.67 8.68 6.66
N HIS A 222 -9.55 7.53 6.03
CA HIS A 222 -10.69 6.61 5.84
C HIS A 222 -10.25 5.16 5.98
N PRO A 223 -11.06 4.33 6.66
CA PRO A 223 -10.91 2.88 6.58
C PRO A 223 -11.15 2.37 5.15
N HIS A 224 -10.27 1.49 4.70
CA HIS A 224 -10.48 0.58 3.58
C HIS A 224 -10.58 -0.83 4.10
N GLY A 225 -11.39 -1.67 3.48
CA GLY A 225 -11.49 -3.07 3.86
C GLY A 225 -11.87 -3.98 2.71
N ILE A 226 -11.74 -5.27 2.98
CA ILE A 226 -12.31 -6.36 2.18
C ILE A 226 -13.28 -7.09 3.10
N LEU A 227 -14.51 -7.25 2.64
CA LEU A 227 -15.56 -7.99 3.30
C LEU A 227 -15.86 -9.26 2.50
N LEU A 228 -16.09 -10.37 3.20
CA LEU A 228 -16.56 -11.63 2.62
C LEU A 228 -18.04 -11.77 2.94
N LEU A 229 -18.89 -11.53 1.95
CA LEU A 229 -20.34 -11.46 2.13
C LEU A 229 -21.00 -12.80 1.80
N ARG A 230 -21.94 -13.24 2.63
CA ARG A 230 -22.87 -14.33 2.28
C ARG A 230 -24.13 -13.81 1.60
N GLN A 231 -24.45 -12.55 1.84
CA GLN A 231 -25.66 -11.89 1.39
C GLN A 231 -25.32 -10.45 1.02
N ARG A 232 -26.09 -9.89 0.07
CA ARG A 232 -25.89 -8.49 -0.35
C ARG A 232 -26.19 -7.52 0.80
N LEU A 233 -25.29 -6.56 1.02
CA LEU A 233 -25.50 -5.44 1.93
C LEU A 233 -26.59 -4.51 1.35
N ASP A 234 -27.44 -3.97 2.22
CA ASP A 234 -28.18 -2.74 1.92
C ASP A 234 -27.20 -1.58 2.11
N ALA A 235 -26.73 -1.03 0.98
CA ALA A 235 -25.74 0.04 0.98
C ALA A 235 -26.20 1.26 1.80
N LYS A 236 -27.48 1.63 1.74
CA LYS A 236 -27.98 2.81 2.48
C LYS A 236 -28.00 2.53 3.99
N ALA A 237 -28.44 1.33 4.39
CA ALA A 237 -28.42 0.95 5.80
C ALA A 237 -26.99 0.85 6.35
N PHE A 238 -26.07 0.29 5.55
CA PHE A 238 -24.65 0.19 5.88
C PHE A 238 -23.99 1.57 6.07
N THR A 239 -24.24 2.51 5.15
CA THR A 239 -23.75 3.89 5.26
C THR A 239 -24.30 4.59 6.50
N ARG A 240 -25.60 4.43 6.80
CA ARG A 240 -26.21 5.01 8.02
C ARG A 240 -25.61 4.42 9.29
N GLU A 241 -25.41 3.09 9.31
CA GLU A 241 -24.79 2.41 10.44
C GLU A 241 -23.37 2.93 10.68
N TRP A 242 -22.59 3.08 9.62
CA TRP A 242 -21.24 3.66 9.69
C TRP A 242 -21.25 5.11 10.19
N ALA A 243 -22.10 5.98 9.62
CA ALA A 243 -22.23 7.39 10.03
C ALA A 243 -22.55 7.50 11.53
N ALA A 244 -23.48 6.68 12.03
CA ALA A 244 -23.81 6.59 13.44
C ALA A 244 -22.64 6.07 14.29
N CYS A 245 -21.82 5.14 13.76
CA CYS A 245 -20.64 4.65 14.47
C CYS A 245 -19.54 5.70 14.60
N ILE A 246 -19.47 6.72 13.73
CA ILE A 246 -18.47 7.81 13.83
C ILE A 246 -19.03 9.12 14.36
N ASP A 247 -20.25 9.09 14.91
CA ASP A 247 -20.97 10.24 15.47
C ASP A 247 -21.12 11.38 14.43
N GLN A 248 -21.45 11.02 13.17
CA GLN A 248 -21.70 11.97 12.09
C GLN A 248 -23.13 11.84 11.54
N ALA A 249 -23.73 12.98 11.20
CA ALA A 249 -25.06 13.03 10.59
C ALA A 249 -25.13 12.32 9.23
N TRP A 250 -24.02 12.33 8.48
CA TRP A 250 -23.88 11.62 7.23
C TRP A 250 -22.44 11.15 7.05
N ALA A 251 -22.29 10.07 6.29
CA ALA A 251 -21.05 9.56 5.74
C ALA A 251 -21.37 8.99 4.36
N ASP A 252 -20.35 8.57 3.63
CA ASP A 252 -20.50 7.81 2.39
C ASP A 252 -19.70 6.51 2.48
N THR A 253 -20.13 5.49 1.74
CA THR A 253 -19.40 4.23 1.64
C THR A 253 -19.34 3.76 0.19
N ASP A 254 -18.16 3.39 -0.27
CA ASP A 254 -17.96 2.80 -1.59
C ASP A 254 -17.83 1.29 -1.44
N LEU A 255 -18.79 0.56 -2.03
CA LEU A 255 -18.85 -0.90 -2.01
C LEU A 255 -18.70 -1.40 -3.44
N ARG A 256 -17.62 -2.15 -3.71
CA ARG A 256 -17.36 -2.72 -5.04
C ARG A 256 -17.11 -4.20 -4.94
N ALA A 257 -17.77 -4.98 -5.78
CA ALA A 257 -17.47 -6.40 -5.90
C ALA A 257 -16.01 -6.56 -6.33
N LEU A 258 -15.27 -7.39 -5.60
CA LEU A 258 -14.03 -7.92 -6.12
C LEU A 258 -14.44 -9.03 -7.07
N HIS A 259 -14.55 -8.69 -8.35
CA HIS A 259 -14.58 -9.71 -9.38
C HIS A 259 -13.26 -10.47 -9.24
N HIS A 260 -13.33 -11.73 -8.80
CA HIS A 260 -12.33 -12.68 -9.24
C HIS A 260 -12.39 -12.58 -10.76
N ALA A 261 -11.33 -12.08 -11.39
CA ALA A 261 -11.16 -12.37 -12.81
C ALA A 261 -11.30 -13.89 -12.90
N ASP A 262 -12.36 -14.33 -13.57
CA ASP A 262 -12.52 -15.71 -14.01
C ASP A 262 -11.15 -16.14 -14.55
N ASN A 263 -10.48 -17.08 -13.85
CA ASN A 263 -9.27 -17.82 -14.22
C ASN A 263 -8.46 -18.21 -12.96
N ILE A 264 -8.92 -19.24 -12.26
CA ILE A 264 -8.03 -20.29 -11.74
C ILE A 264 -8.32 -21.53 -12.56
#